data_AF-A0A816BAW4-F1
#
_entry.id   AF-A0A816BAW4-F1
#
_cell.length_a   1.000
_cell.length_b   1.000
_cell.length_c   1.000
_cell.angle_alpha   90.00
_cell.angle_beta   90.00
_cell.angle_gamma   90.00
#
_symmetry.space_group_name_H-M   'P 1'
#
loop_
_entity.id
_entity.type
_entity.pdbx_description
1 polymer ?
#
loop_
_entity_poly.entity_id
_entity_poly.type
_entity_poly.pdbx_seq_one_letter_code
_entity_poly.pdbx_strand_id
1 'polypeptide(L)'
;FENYVQNSDFFASDNLVFGSGGGLLQKFDRDTMKFAIKCSYVYIEGRGGVSVAKDPVTDRGKRNKPGRLKLIKDKNQKYVTVSSINDKDIYDDKNVNDELVTVFENGKILKEYTFDEIRKNCEIDLDQVDGMTTL
;
A
#
# COMPACT_ATOMS: atom_id res chain seq x y z
N PHE A 1 -15.78 29.91 -6.60
CA PHE A 1 -15.59 30.91 -5.52
C PHE A 1 -16.41 30.62 -4.28
N GLU A 2 -17.58 29.97 -4.37
CA GLU A 2 -18.43 29.67 -3.18
C GLU A 2 -17.96 28.47 -2.31
N ASN A 3 -17.02 27.64 -2.77
CA ASN A 3 -16.65 26.40 -2.07
C ASN A 3 -15.48 26.51 -1.07
N TYR A 4 -14.91 27.70 -0.84
CA TYR A 4 -13.68 27.86 -0.03
C TYR A 4 -13.89 28.48 1.37
N VAL A 5 -15.11 28.84 1.74
CA VAL A 5 -15.40 29.44 3.05
C VAL A 5 -15.94 28.36 3.98
N GLN A 6 -15.04 27.61 4.62
CA GLN A 6 -15.38 26.76 5.76
C GLN A 6 -14.83 27.36 7.06
N ASN A 7 -15.54 28.38 7.58
CA ASN A 7 -15.72 28.67 9.01
C ASN A 7 -16.63 29.90 9.18
N SER A 8 -17.29 30.01 10.33
CA SER A 8 -18.25 31.07 10.69
C SER A 8 -17.70 32.51 10.62
N ASP A 9 -16.40 32.67 10.39
CA ASP A 9 -15.66 33.92 10.55
C ASP A 9 -15.02 34.43 9.23
N PHE A 10 -15.42 33.90 8.06
CA PHE A 10 -15.02 34.38 6.72
C PHE A 10 -13.50 34.38 6.42
N PHE A 11 -12.72 33.42 6.92
CA PHE A 11 -11.32 33.26 6.53
C PHE A 11 -11.16 32.37 5.28
N ALA A 12 -10.43 32.85 4.27
CA ALA A 12 -10.04 32.06 3.11
C ALA A 12 -8.79 31.21 3.41
N SER A 13 -8.79 29.93 3.00
CA SER A 13 -7.65 29.01 3.19
C SER A 13 -6.36 29.49 2.55
N ASP A 14 -6.46 30.23 1.43
CA ASP A 14 -5.31 30.72 0.67
C ASP A 14 -4.48 31.76 1.45
N ASN A 15 -5.05 32.33 2.51
CA ASN A 15 -4.38 33.31 3.38
C ASN A 15 -3.64 32.65 4.56
N LEU A 16 -3.67 31.33 4.67
CA LEU A 16 -3.13 30.58 5.81
C LEU A 16 -1.87 29.81 5.43
N VAL A 17 -0.90 29.79 6.34
CA VAL A 17 0.26 28.90 6.28
C VAL A 17 0.25 28.03 7.53
N PHE A 18 0.28 26.71 7.34
CA PHE A 18 0.25 25.75 8.45
C PHE A 18 1.65 25.19 8.74
N GLY A 19 1.98 25.08 10.02
CA GLY A 19 3.19 24.41 10.49
C GLY A 19 2.84 23.29 11.47
N SER A 20 3.37 22.09 11.25
CA SER A 20 3.22 20.96 12.18
C SER A 20 4.58 20.29 12.42
N GLY A 21 5.08 20.38 13.65
CA GLY A 21 6.34 19.78 14.08
C GLY A 21 6.14 18.35 14.60
N GLY A 22 6.14 18.19 15.92
CA GLY A 22 6.03 16.87 16.57
C GLY A 22 4.77 16.07 16.17
N GLY A 23 3.67 16.75 15.87
CA GLY A 23 2.45 16.11 15.37
C GLY A 23 2.63 15.40 14.04
N LEU A 24 3.41 15.98 13.11
CA LEU A 24 3.68 15.40 11.80
C LEU A 24 4.85 14.40 11.83
N LEU A 25 5.89 14.69 12.61
CA LEU A 25 7.17 13.97 12.53
C LEU A 25 7.39 12.92 13.64
N GLN A 26 6.66 12.97 14.75
CA GLN A 26 6.97 12.15 15.94
C GLN A 26 5.77 11.39 16.53
N LYS A 27 4.53 11.77 16.18
CA LYS A 27 3.32 11.18 16.78
C LYS A 27 2.96 9.79 16.25
N PHE A 28 3.70 9.29 15.27
CA PHE A 28 3.45 7.99 14.65
C PHE A 28 4.54 6.99 15.02
N ASP A 29 4.16 5.73 15.09
CA ASP A 29 5.05 4.60 15.35
C ASP A 29 4.88 3.53 14.26
N ARG A 30 5.63 2.42 14.40
CA ARG A 30 5.54 1.27 13.48
C ARG A 30 4.12 0.70 13.38
N ASP A 31 3.36 0.75 14.47
CA ASP A 31 2.04 0.14 14.58
C ASP A 31 0.91 0.97 13.98
N THR A 32 1.12 2.28 13.85
CA THR A 32 0.17 3.23 13.26
C THR A 32 -0.40 2.72 11.93
N MET A 33 0.47 2.26 11.02
CA MET A 33 0.08 1.66 9.73
C MET A 33 0.11 0.14 9.72
N LYS A 34 0.35 -0.49 10.87
CA LYS A 34 0.45 -1.96 11.06
C LYS A 34 1.48 -2.63 10.15
N PHE A 35 2.61 -1.97 9.87
CA PHE A 35 3.67 -2.57 9.07
C PHE A 35 4.27 -3.79 9.76
N ALA A 36 4.34 -4.91 9.03
CA ALA A 36 4.84 -6.19 9.53
C ALA A 36 5.46 -7.02 8.40
N ILE A 37 6.52 -7.77 8.73
CA ILE A 37 7.15 -8.76 7.86
C ILE A 37 6.75 -10.15 8.35
N LYS A 38 6.22 -10.98 7.46
CA LYS A 38 5.78 -12.34 7.77
C LYS A 38 6.10 -13.28 6.62
N CYS A 39 6.62 -14.47 6.97
CA CYS A 39 6.80 -15.54 5.99
C CYS A 39 5.45 -16.03 5.46
N SER A 40 5.30 -16.10 4.15
CA SER A 40 4.09 -16.61 3.48
C SER A 40 4.32 -17.89 2.67
N TYR A 41 5.57 -18.20 2.33
CA TYR A 41 5.95 -19.33 1.47
C TYR A 41 7.36 -19.79 1.77
N VAL A 42 7.59 -21.10 1.75
CA VAL A 42 8.90 -21.74 1.87
C VAL A 42 9.08 -22.80 0.79
N TYR A 43 10.32 -23.01 0.36
CA TYR A 43 10.67 -24.16 -0.49
C TYR A 43 11.43 -25.18 0.36
N ILE A 44 10.97 -26.42 0.36
CA ILE A 44 11.58 -27.52 1.11
C ILE A 44 12.12 -28.53 0.10
N GLU A 45 13.42 -28.82 0.17
CA GLU A 45 14.07 -29.80 -0.71
C GLU A 45 13.36 -31.16 -0.63
N GLY A 46 13.08 -31.77 -1.77
CA GLY A 46 12.34 -33.04 -1.87
C GLY A 46 10.83 -32.94 -1.65
N ARG A 47 10.30 -31.82 -1.13
CA ARG A 47 8.85 -31.60 -0.92
C ARG A 47 8.27 -30.48 -1.79
N GLY A 48 9.11 -29.59 -2.30
CA GLY A 48 8.71 -28.45 -3.12
C GLY A 48 8.16 -27.29 -2.29
N GLY A 49 7.31 -26.48 -2.92
CA GLY A 49 6.75 -25.27 -2.34
C GLY A 49 5.66 -25.54 -1.31
N VAL A 50 5.78 -24.92 -0.12
CA VAL A 50 4.80 -25.00 0.96
C VAL A 50 4.38 -23.60 1.37
N SER A 51 3.07 -23.35 1.47
CA SER A 51 2.56 -22.09 1.99
C SER A 51 2.59 -22.08 3.52
N VAL A 52 2.87 -20.92 4.09
CA VAL A 52 2.95 -20.72 5.54
C VAL A 52 2.08 -19.53 5.91
N ALA A 53 1.29 -19.65 6.97
CA ALA A 53 0.55 -18.53 7.54
C ALA A 53 0.44 -18.70 9.05
N LYS A 54 0.52 -17.57 9.76
CA LYS A 54 0.17 -17.46 11.16
C LYS A 54 -1.30 -17.05 11.25
N ASP A 55 -2.08 -17.81 12.00
CA ASP A 55 -3.49 -17.52 12.27
C ASP A 55 -3.77 -17.74 13.78
N PRO A 56 -3.45 -16.75 14.64
CA PRO A 56 -3.57 -16.93 16.07
C PRO A 56 -5.04 -16.85 16.51
N VAL A 57 -5.46 -17.82 17.32
CA VAL A 57 -6.84 -17.92 17.82
C VAL A 57 -7.30 -16.66 18.54
N THR A 58 -6.40 -16.01 19.28
CA THR A 58 -6.71 -14.85 20.14
C THR A 58 -6.70 -13.50 19.42
N ASP A 59 -6.21 -13.43 18.17
CA ASP A 59 -6.09 -12.15 17.45
C ASP A 59 -6.13 -12.35 15.93
N ARG A 60 -7.35 -12.42 15.38
CA ARG A 60 -7.57 -12.58 13.93
C ARG A 60 -6.96 -11.45 13.10
N GLY A 61 -6.76 -10.26 13.67
CA GLY A 61 -6.10 -9.14 12.99
C GLY A 61 -4.62 -9.40 12.66
N LYS A 62 -4.01 -10.38 13.33
CA LYS A 62 -2.63 -10.81 13.07
C LYS A 62 -2.51 -11.93 12.05
N ARG A 63 -3.60 -12.37 11.43
CA ARG A 63 -3.56 -13.33 10.33
C ARG A 63 -2.80 -12.76 9.13
N ASN A 64 -2.01 -13.59 8.42
CA ASN A 64 -1.37 -13.19 7.16
C ASN A 64 -1.83 -14.04 5.98
N LYS A 65 -1.60 -13.51 4.78
CA LYS A 65 -1.90 -14.21 3.52
C LYS A 65 -0.85 -15.32 3.29
N PRO A 66 -1.26 -16.58 3.03
CA PRO A 66 -0.35 -17.66 2.65
C PRO A 66 0.02 -17.57 1.16
N GLY A 67 1.11 -18.22 0.77
CA GLY A 67 1.53 -18.38 -0.62
C GLY A 67 2.50 -17.32 -1.12
N ARG A 68 2.87 -17.41 -2.40
CA ARG A 68 3.54 -16.31 -3.10
C ARG A 68 2.49 -15.26 -3.43
N LEU A 69 2.86 -13.99 -3.34
CA LEU A 69 1.94 -12.87 -3.49
C LEU A 69 2.31 -12.04 -4.72
N LYS A 70 1.30 -11.45 -5.37
CA LYS A 70 1.45 -10.39 -6.37
C LYS A 70 0.56 -9.22 -5.97
N LEU A 71 0.94 -8.01 -6.35
CA LEU A 71 0.08 -6.83 -6.24
C LEU A 71 -0.40 -6.50 -7.65
N ILE A 72 -1.70 -6.36 -7.85
CA ILE A 72 -2.27 -6.11 -9.17
C ILE A 72 -3.23 -4.93 -9.09
N LYS A 73 -3.54 -4.33 -10.24
CA LYS A 73 -4.69 -3.43 -10.38
C LYS A 73 -5.87 -4.21 -10.95
N ASP A 74 -7.03 -4.11 -10.30
CA ASP A 74 -8.26 -4.69 -10.81
C ASP A 74 -8.80 -3.88 -12.01
N LYS A 75 -9.96 -4.30 -12.54
CA LYS A 75 -10.62 -3.61 -13.66
C LYS A 75 -10.99 -2.15 -13.35
N ASN A 76 -11.08 -1.78 -12.06
CA ASN A 76 -11.40 -0.44 -11.57
C ASN A 76 -10.14 0.32 -11.12
N GLN A 77 -8.94 -0.12 -11.51
CA GLN A 77 -7.66 0.47 -11.11
C GLN A 77 -7.37 0.43 -9.61
N LYS A 78 -8.07 -0.41 -8.83
CA LYS A 78 -7.82 -0.58 -7.40
C LYS A 78 -6.76 -1.63 -7.17
N TYR A 79 -5.86 -1.35 -6.22
CA TYR A 79 -4.83 -2.30 -5.82
C TYR A 79 -5.44 -3.50 -5.07
N VAL A 80 -5.10 -4.70 -5.53
CA VAL A 80 -5.52 -5.97 -4.94
C VAL A 80 -4.30 -6.88 -4.80
N THR A 81 -4.13 -7.45 -3.61
CA THR A 81 -3.12 -8.51 -3.41
C THR A 81 -3.71 -9.86 -3.73
N VAL A 82 -3.12 -10.58 -4.67
CA VAL A 82 -3.51 -11.95 -5.05
C VAL A 82 -2.47 -12.96 -4.58
N SER A 83 -2.92 -14.16 -4.23
CA SER A 83 -2.09 -15.26 -3.72
C SER A 83 -2.09 -16.46 -4.64
N SER A 84 -0.93 -17.12 -4.75
CA SER A 84 -0.76 -18.40 -5.46
C SER A 84 -1.59 -19.56 -4.88
N ILE A 85 -2.23 -19.36 -3.72
CA ILE A 85 -3.03 -20.39 -3.03
C ILE A 85 -4.53 -20.10 -3.17
N ASN A 86 -4.95 -18.86 -2.88
CA ASN A 86 -6.37 -18.52 -2.83
C ASN A 86 -6.90 -17.99 -4.17
N ASP A 87 -6.02 -17.42 -5.00
CA ASP A 87 -6.38 -16.69 -6.22
C ASP A 87 -5.63 -17.26 -7.43
N LYS A 88 -5.46 -18.58 -7.47
CA LYS A 88 -4.54 -19.27 -8.37
C LYS A 88 -4.74 -18.91 -9.85
N ASP A 89 -5.99 -18.87 -10.31
CA ASP A 89 -6.31 -18.57 -11.71
C ASP A 89 -5.84 -17.17 -12.12
N ILE A 90 -5.95 -16.19 -11.21
CA ILE A 90 -5.49 -14.81 -11.43
C ILE A 90 -3.97 -14.73 -11.25
N TYR A 91 -3.43 -15.42 -10.25
CA TYR A 91 -2.01 -15.43 -9.96
C TYR A 91 -1.18 -16.02 -11.11
N ASP A 92 -1.66 -17.09 -11.74
CA ASP A 92 -0.98 -17.78 -12.83
C ASP A 92 -1.27 -17.14 -14.21
N ASP A 93 -2.23 -16.21 -14.31
CA ASP A 93 -2.51 -15.48 -15.55
C ASP A 93 -1.35 -14.54 -15.90
N LYS A 94 -0.78 -14.75 -17.09
CA LYS A 94 0.34 -13.97 -17.62
C LYS A 94 -0.08 -12.59 -18.13
N ASN A 95 -1.38 -12.37 -18.37
CA ASN A 95 -1.90 -11.08 -18.80
C ASN A 95 -2.09 -10.10 -17.63
N VAL A 96 -1.98 -10.58 -16.39
CA VAL A 96 -2.09 -9.77 -15.19
C VAL A 96 -0.71 -9.21 -14.83
N ASN A 97 -0.60 -7.88 -14.83
CA ASN A 97 0.62 -7.18 -14.47
C ASN A 97 0.84 -7.22 -12.94
N ASP A 98 2.04 -7.60 -12.51
CA ASP A 98 2.46 -7.47 -11.11
C ASP A 98 3.08 -6.08 -10.92
N GLU A 99 2.51 -5.31 -10.01
CA GLU A 99 2.95 -3.96 -9.64
C GLU A 99 4.18 -4.01 -8.71
N LEU A 100 4.51 -5.17 -8.14
CA LEU A 100 5.76 -5.36 -7.39
C LEU A 100 6.94 -5.48 -8.35
N VAL A 101 7.98 -4.69 -8.08
CA VAL A 101 9.22 -4.69 -8.88
C VAL A 101 10.41 -5.13 -8.03
N THR A 102 11.29 -5.93 -8.62
CA THR A 102 12.55 -6.31 -7.96
C THR A 102 13.47 -5.09 -7.89
N VAL A 103 13.67 -4.56 -6.69
CA VAL A 103 14.58 -3.41 -6.45
C VAL A 103 15.98 -3.85 -6.01
N PHE A 104 16.11 -5.07 -5.50
CA PHE A 104 17.35 -5.62 -4.98
C PHE A 104 17.41 -7.12 -5.24
N GLU A 105 18.56 -7.61 -5.70
CA GLU A 105 18.79 -9.03 -5.94
C GLU A 105 20.28 -9.35 -5.77
N ASN A 106 20.58 -10.44 -5.04
CA ASN A 106 21.93 -10.98 -4.90
C ASN A 106 23.01 -9.95 -4.52
N GLY A 107 22.71 -9.08 -3.55
CA GLY A 107 23.66 -8.07 -3.07
C GLY A 107 23.71 -6.78 -3.89
N LYS A 108 22.90 -6.66 -4.95
CA LYS A 108 22.92 -5.53 -5.87
C LYS A 108 21.58 -4.80 -5.88
N ILE A 109 21.64 -3.48 -5.91
CA ILE A 109 20.48 -2.63 -6.19
C ILE A 109 20.22 -2.70 -7.70
N LEU A 110 19.00 -3.06 -8.08
CA LEU A 110 18.57 -3.18 -9.49
C LEU A 110 17.75 -1.98 -9.96
N LYS A 111 17.11 -1.27 -9.03
CA LYS A 111 16.29 -0.10 -9.33
C LYS A 111 16.40 0.92 -8.22
N GLU A 112 16.79 2.13 -8.59
CA GLU A 112 16.79 3.31 -7.73
C GLU A 112 15.70 4.28 -8.20
N TYR A 113 15.20 5.09 -7.27
CA TYR A 113 14.22 6.13 -7.54
C TYR A 113 14.76 7.47 -7.09
N THR A 114 14.62 8.47 -7.94
CA THR A 114 14.88 9.87 -7.60
C THR A 114 13.77 10.41 -6.73
N PHE A 115 14.06 11.46 -5.95
CA PHE A 115 13.05 12.07 -5.09
C PHE A 115 11.90 12.70 -5.90
N ASP A 116 12.19 13.23 -7.09
CA ASP A 116 11.16 13.82 -7.96
C ASP A 116 10.23 12.76 -8.56
N GLU A 117 10.73 11.57 -8.90
CA GLU A 117 9.89 10.43 -9.27
C GLU A 117 8.96 10.03 -8.12
N ILE A 118 9.48 9.97 -6.90
CA ILE A 118 8.66 9.65 -5.72
C ILE A 118 7.57 10.71 -5.50
N ARG A 119 7.90 12.00 -5.61
CA ARG A 119 6.91 13.09 -5.51
C ARG A 119 5.81 12.95 -6.55
N LYS A 120 6.20 12.72 -7.81
CA LYS A 120 5.26 12.52 -8.91
C LYS A 120 4.33 11.33 -8.67
N ASN A 121 4.84 10.23 -8.13
CA ASN A 121 4.04 9.05 -7.81
C ASN A 121 3.07 9.27 -6.64
N CYS A 122 3.32 10.26 -5.78
CA CYS A 122 2.47 10.64 -4.65
C CYS A 122 1.52 11.80 -4.98
N GLU A 123 1.53 12.31 -6.22
CA GLU A 123 0.56 13.31 -6.65
C GLU A 123 -0.86 12.77 -6.47
N ILE A 124 -1.70 13.61 -5.88
CA ILE A 124 -3.09 13.26 -5.63
C ILE A 124 -3.85 13.46 -6.93
N ASP A 125 -4.56 12.42 -7.37
CA ASP A 125 -5.55 12.52 -8.42
C ASP A 125 -6.77 13.27 -7.86
N LEU A 126 -6.87 14.58 -8.15
CA LEU A 126 -7.92 15.44 -7.62
C LEU A 126 -9.32 14.96 -8.05
N ASP A 127 -9.44 14.30 -9.20
CA ASP A 127 -10.70 13.72 -9.68
C ASP A 127 -11.18 12.54 -8.80
N GLN A 128 -10.28 11.91 -8.04
CA GLN A 128 -10.64 10.87 -7.06
C GLN A 128 -10.99 11.43 -5.68
N VAL A 129 -10.59 12.67 -5.38
CA VAL A 129 -10.83 13.33 -4.08
C VAL A 129 -12.24 13.91 -4.00
N ASP A 130 -12.80 14.39 -5.11
CA ASP A 130 -14.15 14.98 -5.15
C ASP A 130 -15.27 13.99 -4.77
N GLY A 131 -15.03 12.68 -4.84
CA GLY A 131 -15.94 11.66 -4.32
C GLY A 131 -15.93 11.48 -2.79
N MET A 132 -15.03 12.18 -2.08
CA MET A 132 -14.81 12.06 -0.63
C MET A 132 -15.31 13.28 0.15
N THR A 133 -15.72 14.36 -0.54
CA THR A 133 -16.06 15.67 0.04
C THR A 133 -17.56 15.89 0.27
N THR A 134 -18.41 14.85 0.18
CA THR A 134 -19.81 14.93 0.63
C THR A 134 -19.98 14.35 2.03
N LEU A 135 -19.65 15.14 3.05
CA LEU A 135 -20.24 15.08 4.40
C LEU A 135 -20.47 16.50 4.90
#